data_AF-A0AAV5U1T4-F1
#
_entry.id   AF-A0AAV5U1T4-F1
#
_cell.length_a   1.000
_cell.length_b   1.000
_cell.length_c   1.000
_cell.angle_alpha   90.00
_cell.angle_beta   90.00
_cell.angle_gamma   90.00
#
_symmetry.space_group_name_H-M   'P 1'
#
loop_
_entity.id
_entity.type
_entity.pdbx_description
1 polymer ?
#
loop_
_entity_poly.entity_id
_entity_poly.type
_entity_poly.pdbx_seq_one_letter_code
_entity_poly.pdbx_strand_id
1 'polypeptide(L)'
;MRVSKKNDKFLYVYSSDVHQNVEIRIGSLDGIFRDAFDPTRVPGPMVVEVTVYSHGRSIGCPVSTSFACSSRWRNQIQTWDEWLTLPVKYSDISRDSFLHFTMWDQVDELNLPAEFGEKNKRDKKRVLSSPSTVLDDSDEEWDEWEGPASSVDLSPSSSIFPRRLVAECSFALFCPKGIFRSGVIDLQMEMVDLPNPCRPLYEPWSFGGEADDTDRLIREYDNRMKELAIESTWLTKFTASAMEQMKETRKRSQRGLFLVVRMADAVMGDEKYDIVHYEKPVPISYRRFVGEGDNELGMENPCETKYTMVMRNDKSADRQLKPNTKGRQQIEQILEV
;
A
#
# COMPACT_ATOMS: atom_id res chain seq x y z
N MET A 1 16.83 -51.47 -0.82
CA MET A 1 15.53 -50.86 -1.20
C MET A 1 15.80 -49.45 -1.69
N ARG A 2 15.73 -49.20 -3.01
CA ARG A 2 15.77 -47.83 -3.54
C ARG A 2 14.34 -47.30 -3.45
N VAL A 3 14.08 -46.43 -2.48
CA VAL A 3 12.81 -45.71 -2.40
C VAL A 3 12.77 -44.75 -3.58
N SER A 4 11.80 -44.97 -4.47
CA SER A 4 11.55 -44.12 -5.63
C SER A 4 11.13 -42.74 -5.14
N LYS A 5 11.89 -41.70 -5.51
CA LYS A 5 11.49 -40.30 -5.30
C LYS A 5 10.13 -40.10 -5.97
N LYS A 6 9.06 -39.85 -5.20
CA LYS A 6 7.86 -39.24 -5.78
C LYS A 6 8.29 -37.87 -6.32
N ASN A 7 7.91 -37.57 -7.56
CA ASN A 7 8.20 -36.28 -8.20
C ASN A 7 7.61 -35.15 -7.34
N ASP A 8 8.46 -34.42 -6.61
CA ASP A 8 8.12 -33.11 -6.04
C ASP A 8 7.82 -32.17 -7.21
N LYS A 9 6.54 -31.98 -7.51
CA LYS A 9 6.10 -30.98 -8.48
C LYS A 9 5.93 -29.67 -7.73
N PHE A 10 6.81 -28.71 -7.99
CA PHE A 10 6.58 -27.33 -7.59
C PHE A 10 5.43 -26.77 -8.44
N LEU A 11 4.28 -26.56 -7.81
CA LEU A 11 3.10 -25.99 -8.44
C LEU A 11 3.16 -24.47 -8.30
N TYR A 12 3.22 -23.78 -9.43
CA TYR A 12 3.25 -22.33 -9.47
C TYR A 12 2.23 -21.79 -10.47
N VAL A 13 1.75 -20.57 -10.21
CA VAL A 13 0.83 -19.84 -11.09
C VAL A 13 1.41 -18.46 -11.35
N TYR A 14 1.27 -17.97 -12.58
CA TYR A 14 1.70 -16.61 -12.91
C TYR A 14 0.72 -15.57 -12.38
N SER A 15 1.25 -14.49 -11.80
CA SER A 15 0.43 -13.35 -11.33
C SER A 15 -0.51 -12.83 -12.41
N SER A 16 -0.02 -12.74 -13.66
CA SER A 16 -0.78 -12.33 -14.86
C SER A 16 -2.07 -13.12 -15.12
N ASP A 17 -2.17 -14.36 -14.67
CA ASP A 17 -3.30 -15.25 -14.96
C ASP A 17 -4.28 -15.34 -13.76
N VAL A 18 -3.96 -14.66 -12.65
CA VAL A 18 -4.82 -14.60 -11.46
C VAL A 18 -5.63 -13.30 -11.47
N HIS A 19 -6.93 -13.43 -11.74
CA HIS A 19 -7.87 -12.29 -11.84
C HIS A 19 -8.73 -12.09 -10.58
N GLN A 20 -8.19 -12.45 -9.40
CA GLN A 20 -8.84 -12.25 -8.11
C GLN A 20 -8.18 -11.09 -7.35
N ASN A 21 -8.92 -10.48 -6.43
CA ASN A 21 -8.41 -9.45 -5.54
C ASN A 21 -7.46 -10.05 -4.50
N VAL A 22 -6.48 -9.28 -4.06
CA VAL A 22 -5.60 -9.70 -2.97
C VAL A 22 -6.36 -9.65 -1.66
N GLU A 23 -6.27 -10.73 -0.92
CA GLU A 23 -6.87 -10.86 0.40
C GLU A 23 -5.78 -11.03 1.44
N ILE A 24 -5.91 -10.29 2.53
CA ILE A 24 -5.03 -10.36 3.68
C ILE A 24 -5.88 -10.44 4.93
N ARG A 25 -5.40 -11.16 5.94
CA ARG A 25 -6.04 -11.24 7.24
C ARG A 25 -5.18 -10.55 8.28
N ILE A 26 -5.75 -9.57 8.95
CA ILE A 26 -5.10 -8.90 10.08
C ILE A 26 -5.42 -9.71 11.34
N GLY A 27 -4.41 -10.37 11.90
CA GLY A 27 -4.57 -11.27 13.03
C GLY A 27 -4.58 -10.51 14.35
N SER A 28 -3.39 -10.23 14.88
CA SER A 28 -3.22 -9.58 16.17
C SER A 28 -1.99 -8.69 16.26
N LEU A 29 -2.02 -7.78 17.22
CA LEU A 29 -0.89 -6.97 17.63
C LEU A 29 -0.29 -7.57 18.90
N ASP A 30 0.93 -8.07 18.80
CA ASP A 30 1.66 -8.70 19.88
C ASP A 30 2.83 -7.81 20.33
N GLY A 31 3.26 -7.99 21.58
CA GLY A 31 4.46 -7.35 22.11
C GLY A 31 4.18 -6.37 23.23
N ILE A 32 4.97 -5.31 23.30
CA ILE A 32 4.89 -4.32 24.38
C ILE A 32 4.57 -2.95 23.79
N PHE A 33 3.39 -2.44 24.08
CA PHE A 33 3.02 -1.07 23.74
C PHE A 33 3.76 -0.06 24.62
N ARG A 34 4.42 0.90 24.00
CA ARG A 34 5.10 2.02 24.67
C ARG A 34 4.90 3.28 23.86
N ASP A 35 3.96 4.13 24.28
CA ASP A 35 3.84 5.46 23.69
C ASP A 35 5.10 6.26 24.03
N ALA A 36 5.67 6.93 23.04
CA ALA A 36 6.88 7.74 23.18
C ALA A 36 6.65 8.95 24.11
N PHE A 37 5.42 9.44 24.19
CA PHE A 37 5.06 10.65 24.94
C PHE A 37 4.49 10.34 26.32
N ASP A 38 3.76 9.22 26.46
CA ASP A 38 3.19 8.79 27.73
C ASP A 38 3.42 7.28 27.96
N PRO A 39 4.48 6.89 28.69
CA PRO A 39 4.78 5.49 28.93
C PRO A 39 3.74 4.79 29.83
N THR A 40 2.84 5.54 30.47
CA THR A 40 1.77 5.00 31.32
C THR A 40 0.45 4.80 30.57
N ARG A 41 0.36 5.31 29.34
CA ARG A 41 -0.82 5.20 28.51
C ARG A 41 -1.13 3.74 28.18
N VAL A 42 -2.37 3.37 28.47
CA VAL A 42 -2.95 2.12 27.98
C VAL A 42 -3.44 2.35 26.56
N PRO A 43 -3.11 1.47 25.59
CA PRO A 43 -3.58 1.60 24.22
C PRO A 43 -5.12 1.53 24.18
N GLY A 44 -5.75 2.51 23.52
CA GLY A 44 -7.19 2.50 23.26
C GLY A 44 -7.54 1.55 22.12
N PRO A 45 -8.82 1.48 21.70
CA PRO A 45 -9.22 0.69 20.54
C PRO A 45 -8.49 1.18 19.28
N MET A 46 -7.74 0.29 18.63
CA MET A 46 -6.98 0.62 17.42
C MET A 46 -7.66 0.11 16.16
N VAL A 47 -7.38 0.81 15.06
CA VAL A 47 -7.75 0.42 13.71
C VAL A 47 -6.47 0.32 12.89
N VAL A 48 -6.34 -0.74 12.11
CA VAL A 48 -5.26 -0.88 11.13
C VAL A 48 -5.81 -0.51 9.77
N GLU A 49 -5.12 0.39 9.09
CA GLU A 49 -5.40 0.78 7.73
C GLU A 49 -4.27 0.30 6.82
N VAL A 50 -4.65 -0.29 5.68
CA VAL A 50 -3.73 -0.89 4.73
C VAL A 50 -3.85 -0.16 3.42
N THR A 51 -2.72 0.30 2.92
CA THR A 51 -2.58 1.01 1.65
C THR A 51 -1.64 0.23 0.74
N VAL A 52 -2.06 0.00 -0.50
CA VAL A 52 -1.22 -0.68 -1.49
C VAL A 52 -0.45 0.39 -2.25
N TYR A 53 0.86 0.20 -2.40
CA TYR A 53 1.72 1.06 -3.19
C TYR A 53 2.40 0.26 -4.31
N SER A 54 2.51 0.87 -5.49
CA SER A 54 3.25 0.37 -6.65
C SER A 54 3.94 1.52 -7.34
N HIS A 55 5.20 1.35 -7.74
CA HIS A 55 6.00 2.40 -8.40
C HIS A 55 5.96 3.76 -7.66
N GLY A 56 5.91 3.73 -6.32
CA GLY A 56 5.83 4.91 -5.48
C GLY A 56 4.47 5.64 -5.47
N ARG A 57 3.41 5.03 -6.01
CA ARG A 57 2.04 5.58 -6.03
C ARG A 57 1.08 4.66 -5.29
N SER A 58 0.13 5.23 -4.55
CA SER A 58 -0.94 4.47 -3.91
C SER A 58 -1.91 3.92 -4.95
N ILE A 59 -2.19 2.62 -4.91
CA ILE A 59 -3.21 1.97 -5.72
C ILE A 59 -4.50 1.91 -4.91
N GLY A 60 -5.55 2.54 -5.43
CA GLY A 60 -6.90 2.49 -4.85
C GLY A 60 -7.04 3.24 -3.52
N CYS A 61 -8.14 2.98 -2.83
CA CYS A 61 -8.41 3.56 -1.52
C CYS A 61 -7.77 2.73 -0.40
N PRO A 62 -7.30 3.37 0.68
CA PRO A 62 -6.94 2.66 1.90
C PRO A 62 -8.09 1.78 2.41
N VAL A 63 -7.76 0.58 2.91
CA VAL A 63 -8.73 -0.35 3.49
C VAL A 63 -8.47 -0.44 5.00
N SER A 64 -9.47 -0.10 5.81
CA SER A 64 -9.36 -0.17 7.26
C SER A 64 -10.03 -1.42 7.83
N THR A 65 -9.46 -1.96 8.90
CA THR A 65 -10.13 -2.97 9.74
C THR A 65 -11.26 -2.34 10.56
N SER A 66 -12.07 -3.21 11.16
CA SER A 66 -12.85 -2.85 12.34
C SER A 66 -11.95 -2.42 13.52
N PHE A 67 -12.57 -1.84 14.56
CA PHE A 67 -11.88 -1.57 15.81
C PHE A 67 -11.47 -2.89 16.47
N ALA A 68 -10.23 -2.97 16.92
CA ALA A 68 -9.75 -4.18 17.55
C ALA A 68 -10.48 -4.48 18.85
N CYS A 69 -10.61 -5.78 19.13
CA CYS A 69 -11.01 -6.22 20.45
C CYS A 69 -9.76 -6.29 21.36
N SER A 70 -9.86 -5.72 22.56
CA SER A 70 -8.81 -5.88 23.56
C SER A 70 -8.75 -7.34 24.01
N SER A 71 -7.60 -7.98 23.77
CA SER A 71 -7.32 -9.35 24.21
C SER A 71 -6.47 -9.33 25.48
N ARG A 72 -6.70 -10.30 26.37
CA ARG A 72 -5.89 -10.49 27.60
C ARG A 72 -5.08 -11.78 27.58
N TRP A 73 -4.85 -12.33 26.39
CA TRP A 73 -4.10 -13.59 26.20
C TRP A 73 -2.66 -13.32 25.74
N ARG A 74 -1.71 -14.12 26.25
CA ARG A 74 -0.29 -14.23 25.80
C ARG A 74 0.28 -13.03 25.02
N ASN A 75 0.74 -11.98 25.70
CA ASN A 75 1.42 -10.81 25.09
C ASN A 75 0.68 -10.14 23.90
N GLN A 76 -0.58 -10.48 23.67
CA GLN A 76 -1.43 -9.96 22.62
C GLN A 76 -2.12 -8.73 23.16
N ILE A 77 -1.85 -7.59 22.55
CA ILE A 77 -2.39 -6.29 22.96
C ILE A 77 -3.82 -6.19 22.41
N GLN A 78 -3.99 -6.47 21.11
CA GLN A 78 -5.24 -6.32 20.38
C GLN A 78 -5.39 -7.40 19.31
N THR A 79 -6.65 -7.77 19.02
CA THR A 79 -6.99 -8.79 18.02
C THR A 79 -8.09 -8.29 17.10
N TRP A 80 -7.90 -8.50 15.80
CA TRP A 80 -8.90 -8.23 14.76
C TRP A 80 -9.43 -9.53 14.17
N ASP A 81 -8.52 -10.43 13.78
CA ASP A 81 -8.79 -11.71 13.12
C ASP A 81 -9.67 -11.59 11.85
N GLU A 82 -9.58 -10.45 11.17
CA GLU A 82 -10.47 -10.01 10.09
C GLU A 82 -9.80 -10.13 8.72
N TRP A 83 -10.54 -10.62 7.72
CA TRP A 83 -10.11 -10.63 6.33
C TRP A 83 -10.45 -9.31 5.64
N LEU A 84 -9.45 -8.70 5.02
CA LEU A 84 -9.56 -7.52 4.19
C LEU A 84 -9.31 -7.89 2.73
N THR A 85 -10.24 -7.50 1.86
CA THR A 85 -10.07 -7.56 0.42
C THR A 85 -9.52 -6.23 -0.09
N LEU A 86 -8.30 -6.24 -0.62
CA LEU A 86 -7.65 -5.05 -1.16
C LEU A 86 -8.23 -4.70 -2.54
N PRO A 87 -8.27 -3.40 -2.92
CA PRO A 87 -8.80 -2.95 -4.21
C PRO A 87 -7.80 -3.15 -5.36
N VAL A 88 -7.06 -4.27 -5.35
CA VAL A 88 -6.05 -4.61 -6.35
C VAL A 88 -6.12 -6.09 -6.66
N LYS A 89 -5.98 -6.46 -7.94
CA LYS A 89 -5.93 -7.87 -8.37
C LYS A 89 -4.51 -8.37 -8.42
N TYR A 90 -4.31 -9.67 -8.23
CA TYR A 90 -2.98 -10.29 -8.37
C TYR A 90 -2.30 -10.03 -9.74
N SER A 91 -3.09 -9.88 -10.81
CA SER A 91 -2.61 -9.56 -12.16
C SER A 91 -2.12 -8.13 -12.35
N ASP A 92 -2.59 -7.19 -11.51
CA ASP A 92 -2.29 -5.76 -11.63
C ASP A 92 -1.10 -5.33 -10.74
N ILE A 93 -0.53 -6.25 -9.96
CA ILE A 93 0.51 -5.95 -8.98
C ILE A 93 1.88 -6.10 -9.61
N SER A 94 2.66 -5.04 -9.55
CA SER A 94 4.05 -5.01 -9.98
C SER A 94 4.98 -5.68 -8.97
N ARG A 95 6.17 -6.11 -9.42
CA ARG A 95 7.18 -6.75 -8.56
C ARG A 95 7.66 -5.88 -7.40
N ASP A 96 7.66 -4.57 -7.56
CA ASP A 96 8.05 -3.59 -6.54
C ASP A 96 6.89 -3.15 -5.64
N SER A 97 5.71 -3.75 -5.79
CA SER A 97 4.55 -3.42 -4.97
C SER A 97 4.73 -3.83 -3.51
N PHE A 98 4.23 -2.98 -2.62
CA PHE A 98 4.29 -3.19 -1.18
C PHE A 98 2.99 -2.73 -0.51
N LEU A 99 2.72 -3.31 0.65
CA LEU A 99 1.65 -2.90 1.54
C LEU A 99 2.23 -1.96 2.60
N HIS A 100 1.53 -0.89 2.87
CA HIS A 100 1.83 0.01 3.97
C HIS A 100 0.68 -0.04 4.98
N PHE A 101 1.01 -0.47 6.18
CA PHE A 101 0.12 -0.58 7.32
C PHE A 101 0.30 0.65 8.20
N THR A 102 -0.79 1.34 8.49
CA THR A 102 -0.85 2.46 9.42
C THR A 102 -1.84 2.13 10.53
N MET A 103 -1.38 2.24 11.78
CA MET A 103 -2.18 1.93 12.94
C MET A 103 -2.62 3.20 13.64
N TRP A 104 -3.94 3.32 13.82
CA TRP A 104 -4.60 4.48 14.39
C TRP A 104 -5.22 4.12 15.73
N ASP A 105 -4.91 4.87 16.78
CA ASP A 105 -5.57 4.75 18.08
C ASP A 105 -6.63 5.84 18.22
N GLN A 106 -7.78 5.46 18.75
CA GLN A 106 -8.84 6.40 19.08
C GLN A 106 -8.45 7.16 20.35
N VAL A 107 -8.24 8.47 20.21
CA VAL A 107 -7.97 9.32 21.38
C VAL A 107 -9.31 9.68 22.00
N ASP A 108 -9.58 9.13 23.18
CA ASP A 108 -10.67 9.62 24.02
C ASP A 108 -10.32 11.07 24.44
N GLU A 109 -11.21 12.04 24.20
CA GLU A 109 -10.94 13.48 24.42
C GLU A 109 -10.50 13.81 25.86
N LEU A 110 -10.71 12.88 26.79
CA LEU A 110 -10.31 12.97 28.20
C LEU A 110 -8.80 12.73 28.44
N ASN A 111 -8.04 12.22 27.46
CA ASN A 111 -6.61 11.89 27.58
C ASN A 111 -5.70 12.76 26.69
N LEU A 112 -6.17 13.92 26.22
CA LEU A 112 -5.31 14.85 25.50
C LEU A 112 -4.30 15.50 26.47
N PRO A 113 -2.98 15.49 26.19
CA PRO A 113 -2.06 16.34 26.92
C PRO A 113 -2.53 17.79 26.75
N ALA A 114 -2.66 18.51 27.87
CA ALA A 114 -3.29 19.82 27.97
C ALA A 114 -2.71 20.89 27.00
N GLU A 115 -1.55 20.62 26.40
CA GLU A 115 -0.80 21.56 25.56
C GLU A 115 -1.35 21.73 24.13
N PHE A 116 -2.08 20.74 23.57
CA PHE A 116 -2.67 20.88 22.22
C PHE A 116 -4.02 21.60 22.21
N GLY A 117 -4.72 21.65 23.36
CA GLY A 117 -6.06 22.23 23.47
C GLY A 117 -6.10 23.75 23.62
N GLU A 118 -4.98 24.41 23.93
CA GLU A 118 -4.98 25.86 24.21
C GLU A 118 -4.91 26.74 22.96
N LYS A 119 -4.25 26.29 21.89
CA LYS A 119 -4.17 27.09 20.65
C LYS A 119 -5.53 27.22 19.97
N ASN A 120 -6.29 26.13 19.88
CA ASN A 120 -7.61 26.13 19.24
C ASN A 120 -8.73 26.81 20.04
N LYS A 121 -8.54 27.06 21.35
CA LYS A 121 -9.51 27.81 22.16
C LYS A 121 -9.38 29.33 22.03
N ARG A 122 -8.18 29.85 21.73
CA ARG A 122 -7.98 31.30 21.57
C ARG A 122 -8.51 31.80 20.22
N ASP A 123 -8.40 31.01 19.17
CA ASP A 123 -8.92 31.40 17.84
C ASP A 123 -10.44 31.32 17.73
N LYS A 124 -11.09 30.34 18.38
CA LYS A 124 -12.57 30.28 18.43
C LYS A 124 -13.22 31.38 19.26
N LYS A 125 -12.48 31.98 20.21
CA LYS A 125 -13.01 33.06 21.08
C LYS A 125 -12.84 34.46 20.49
N ARG A 126 -12.15 34.61 19.35
CA ARG A 126 -12.04 35.89 18.61
C ARG A 126 -13.11 36.07 17.51
N VAL A 127 -13.86 35.03 17.16
CA VAL A 127 -14.84 35.07 16.05
C VAL A 127 -16.29 35.30 16.52
N LEU A 128 -16.54 35.37 17.83
CA LEU A 128 -17.87 35.65 18.41
C LEU A 128 -17.85 36.89 19.30
N SER A 129 -17.53 38.04 18.74
CA SER A 129 -17.92 39.34 19.30
C SER A 129 -17.91 40.40 18.21
N SER A 130 -19.01 40.52 17.49
CA SER A 130 -19.36 41.76 16.78
C SER A 130 -20.48 42.44 17.54
N PRO A 131 -20.36 43.73 17.92
CA PRO A 131 -21.50 44.60 18.12
C PRO A 131 -21.84 45.35 16.82
N SER A 132 -23.13 45.63 16.66
CA SER A 132 -23.79 46.16 15.47
C SER A 132 -23.46 47.63 15.14
N THR A 133 -23.53 47.93 13.84
CA THR A 133 -23.99 49.18 13.17
C THR A 133 -23.27 50.52 13.46
N VAL A 134 -22.73 51.16 12.40
CA VAL A 134 -23.23 52.41 11.76
C VAL A 134 -22.60 52.53 10.35
N LEU A 135 -23.41 53.02 9.40
CA LEU A 135 -23.09 53.33 8.00
C LEU A 135 -22.13 54.52 7.86
N ASP A 136 -21.18 54.48 6.91
CA ASP A 136 -20.85 55.64 6.06
C ASP A 136 -20.13 55.21 4.77
N ASP A 137 -20.42 55.93 3.70
CA ASP A 137 -19.96 55.76 2.31
C ASP A 137 -18.48 56.13 2.13
N SER A 138 -17.79 55.48 1.17
CA SER A 138 -16.92 56.09 0.14
C SER A 138 -16.05 55.04 -0.55
N ASP A 139 -16.01 55.15 -1.88
CA ASP A 139 -15.24 54.37 -2.85
C ASP A 139 -13.73 54.35 -2.58
N GLU A 140 -13.06 53.21 -2.82
CA GLU A 140 -11.77 53.17 -3.51
C GLU A 140 -11.39 51.75 -3.96
N GLU A 141 -11.27 51.66 -5.28
CA GLU A 141 -10.74 50.62 -6.18
C GLU A 141 -9.35 50.10 -5.75
N TRP A 142 -9.11 48.77 -5.78
CA TRP A 142 -7.86 48.14 -6.26
C TRP A 142 -8.06 46.64 -6.53
N ASP A 143 -7.87 46.26 -7.80
CA ASP A 143 -7.63 44.91 -8.30
C ASP A 143 -6.23 44.42 -7.89
N GLU A 144 -6.11 43.24 -7.27
CA GLU A 144 -4.93 42.38 -7.43
C GLU A 144 -5.30 40.91 -7.21
N TRP A 145 -5.46 40.20 -8.33
CA TRP A 145 -5.68 38.75 -8.38
C TRP A 145 -4.35 38.01 -8.19
N GLU A 146 -4.20 37.27 -7.09
CA GLU A 146 -3.20 36.20 -6.99
C GLU A 146 -3.92 34.84 -6.87
N GLY A 147 -3.59 33.92 -7.79
CA GLY A 147 -4.31 32.66 -8.02
C GLY A 147 -4.24 31.65 -6.85
N PRO A 148 -5.10 30.62 -6.85
CA PRO A 148 -5.15 29.67 -5.74
C PRO A 148 -3.97 28.68 -5.84
N ALA A 149 -3.05 28.77 -4.88
CA ALA A 149 -2.17 27.66 -4.56
C ALA A 149 -3.02 26.49 -4.04
N SER A 150 -3.19 25.47 -4.88
CA SER A 150 -3.90 24.23 -4.53
C SER A 150 -3.07 23.41 -3.53
N SER A 151 -3.22 23.70 -2.24
CA SER A 151 -2.91 22.73 -1.19
C SER A 151 -4.01 21.67 -1.21
N VAL A 152 -3.65 20.48 -1.66
CA VAL A 152 -4.50 19.30 -1.66
C VAL A 152 -4.68 18.88 -0.19
N ASP A 153 -5.74 19.38 0.43
CA ASP A 153 -6.17 18.93 1.76
C ASP A 153 -6.64 17.47 1.65
N LEU A 154 -5.78 16.55 2.07
CA LEU A 154 -6.14 15.17 2.36
C LEU A 154 -6.95 15.17 3.66
N SER A 155 -8.27 15.37 3.56
CA SER A 155 -9.19 15.11 4.67
C SER A 155 -9.41 13.59 4.79
N PRO A 156 -9.00 12.92 5.89
CA PRO A 156 -9.47 11.58 6.16
C PRO A 156 -10.91 11.67 6.67
N SER A 157 -11.70 10.67 6.28
CA SER A 157 -13.12 10.48 6.61
C SER A 157 -13.55 10.98 8.00
N SER A 158 -14.75 11.57 8.03
CA SER A 158 -15.43 12.13 9.20
C SER A 158 -15.67 11.09 10.31
N SER A 159 -14.68 10.86 11.18
CA SER A 159 -14.94 10.38 12.54
C SER A 159 -14.95 11.57 13.49
N ILE A 160 -16.01 11.68 14.29
CA ILE A 160 -16.21 12.73 15.31
C ILE A 160 -15.09 12.75 16.36
N PHE A 161 -14.28 11.68 16.44
CA PHE A 161 -13.16 11.55 17.36
C PHE A 161 -11.81 11.71 16.62
N PRO A 162 -10.85 12.45 17.20
CA PRO A 162 -9.50 12.53 16.66
C PRO A 162 -8.82 11.16 16.75
N ARG A 163 -8.33 10.66 15.60
CA ARG A 163 -7.50 9.46 15.52
C ARG A 163 -6.04 9.88 15.54
N ARG A 164 -5.23 9.24 16.37
CA ARG A 164 -3.78 9.48 16.43
C ARG A 164 -3.05 8.33 15.76
N LEU A 165 -2.12 8.64 14.86
CA LEU A 165 -1.20 7.63 14.34
C LEU A 165 -0.30 7.12 15.46
N VAL A 166 -0.19 5.81 15.55
CA VAL A 166 0.60 5.14 16.59
C VAL A 166 1.84 4.51 15.99
N ALA A 167 1.63 3.74 14.93
CA ALA A 167 2.68 2.95 14.33
C ALA A 167 2.45 2.74 12.85
N GLU A 168 3.53 2.47 12.14
CA GLU A 168 3.51 2.13 10.74
C GLU A 168 4.44 0.96 10.41
N CYS A 169 4.20 0.33 9.27
CA CYS A 169 5.07 -0.68 8.70
C CYS A 169 4.85 -0.80 7.20
N SER A 170 5.93 -0.98 6.44
CA SER A 170 5.86 -1.24 5.00
C SER A 170 6.38 -2.64 4.70
N PHE A 171 5.67 -3.41 3.87
CA PHE A 171 5.95 -4.81 3.61
C PHE A 171 5.85 -5.14 2.11
N ALA A 172 6.93 -5.64 1.51
CA ALA A 172 6.96 -6.01 0.11
C ALA A 172 6.13 -7.27 -0.18
N LEU A 173 5.23 -7.22 -1.16
CA LEU A 173 4.36 -8.34 -1.53
C LEU A 173 5.15 -9.51 -2.15
N PHE A 174 6.21 -9.20 -2.91
CA PHE A 174 7.05 -10.20 -3.55
C PHE A 174 8.41 -10.33 -2.85
N CYS A 175 8.91 -11.56 -2.78
CA CYS A 175 10.31 -11.81 -2.43
C CYS A 175 11.24 -11.28 -3.54
N PRO A 176 12.54 -11.07 -3.27
CA PRO A 176 13.51 -10.75 -4.31
C PRO A 176 13.54 -11.76 -5.47
N LYS A 177 13.15 -13.02 -5.21
CA LYS A 177 12.98 -14.08 -6.22
C LYS A 177 11.73 -13.94 -7.12
N GLY A 178 10.87 -12.94 -6.89
CA GLY A 178 9.63 -12.73 -7.63
C GLY A 178 8.47 -13.64 -7.19
N ILE A 179 8.59 -14.32 -6.05
CA ILE A 179 7.54 -15.19 -5.48
C ILE A 179 6.70 -14.36 -4.51
N PHE A 180 5.37 -14.41 -4.66
CA PHE A 180 4.43 -13.74 -3.76
C PHE A 180 4.53 -14.34 -2.35
N ARG A 181 4.53 -13.50 -1.33
CA ARG A 181 4.63 -13.96 0.06
C ARG A 181 3.26 -14.48 0.52
N SER A 182 3.23 -15.75 0.93
CA SER A 182 2.03 -16.45 1.42
C SER A 182 2.22 -16.90 2.87
N GLY A 183 1.12 -17.26 3.54
CA GLY A 183 1.14 -17.74 4.92
C GLY A 183 1.12 -16.62 5.99
N VAL A 184 1.51 -16.99 7.21
CA VAL A 184 1.51 -16.10 8.39
C VAL A 184 2.85 -15.39 8.51
N ILE A 185 2.81 -14.06 8.67
CA ILE A 185 3.96 -13.18 8.66
C ILE A 185 3.89 -12.25 9.86
N ASP A 186 4.99 -12.17 10.60
CA ASP A 186 5.14 -11.26 11.72
C ASP A 186 5.83 -9.98 11.25
N LEU A 187 5.11 -8.86 11.29
CA LEU A 187 5.60 -7.56 10.87
C LEU A 187 5.96 -6.73 12.10
N GLN A 188 7.22 -6.33 12.23
CA GLN A 188 7.60 -5.39 13.27
C GLN A 188 7.04 -4.00 12.93
N MET A 189 6.24 -3.44 13.84
CA MET A 189 5.70 -2.09 13.72
C MET A 189 6.68 -1.09 14.32
N GLU A 190 6.87 0.03 13.64
CA GLU A 190 7.63 1.16 14.17
C GLU A 190 6.66 2.21 14.72
N MET A 191 6.93 2.72 15.93
CA MET A 191 6.10 3.77 16.54
C MET A 191 6.42 5.12 15.90
N VAL A 192 5.42 5.75 15.28
CA VAL A 192 5.59 6.97 14.48
C VAL A 192 4.36 7.87 14.59
N ASP A 193 4.57 9.19 14.67
CA ASP A 193 3.48 10.18 14.75
C ASP A 193 3.01 10.72 13.39
N LEU A 194 3.84 10.59 12.34
CA LEU A 194 3.53 11.02 10.97
C LEU A 194 3.71 9.86 9.98
N PRO A 195 2.72 9.57 9.12
CA PRO A 195 2.83 8.45 8.21
C PRO A 195 3.85 8.76 7.13
N ASN A 196 4.79 7.84 6.90
CA ASN A 196 5.79 7.93 5.86
C ASN A 196 5.72 6.68 4.96
N PRO A 197 4.86 6.71 3.93
CA PRO A 197 4.66 5.56 3.04
C PRO A 197 5.88 5.23 2.17
N CYS A 198 6.83 6.15 2.03
CA CYS A 198 8.00 6.00 1.16
C CYS A 198 9.28 5.56 1.89
N ARG A 199 9.17 5.08 3.13
CA ARG A 199 10.32 4.49 3.83
C ARG A 199 10.90 3.31 3.03
N PRO A 200 12.22 3.05 3.14
CA PRO A 200 12.82 1.88 2.52
C PRO A 200 12.04 0.63 2.94
N LEU A 201 11.65 -0.17 1.94
CA LEU A 201 10.84 -1.36 2.14
C LEU A 201 11.47 -2.22 3.22
N TYR A 202 10.72 -2.47 4.30
CA TYR A 202 11.20 -3.33 5.36
C TYR A 202 11.40 -4.72 4.77
N GLU A 203 12.63 -5.21 4.79
CA GLU A 203 12.83 -6.65 4.66
C GLU A 203 12.08 -7.29 5.83
N PRO A 204 11.18 -8.27 5.57
CA PRO A 204 10.38 -8.86 6.63
C PRO A 204 11.28 -9.24 7.78
N TRP A 205 10.89 -8.80 8.97
CA TRP A 205 11.69 -8.80 10.19
C TRP A 205 12.80 -9.87 10.15
N SER A 206 13.97 -9.43 9.70
CA SER A 206 15.21 -10.18 9.82
C SER A 206 15.80 -9.80 11.15
N PHE A 207 16.32 -10.76 11.88
CA PHE A 207 16.76 -10.47 13.22
C PHE A 207 18.18 -9.88 13.16
N GLY A 208 18.27 -8.58 12.88
CA GLY A 208 19.53 -7.86 12.78
C GLY A 208 20.33 -7.84 14.08
N GLY A 209 21.63 -8.13 13.97
CA GLY A 209 22.65 -8.02 15.03
C GLY A 209 23.27 -9.38 15.43
N GLU A 210 24.62 -9.46 15.33
CA GLU A 210 25.61 -10.42 15.88
C GLU A 210 25.14 -11.86 16.27
N ALA A 211 24.16 -12.40 15.57
CA ALA A 211 23.59 -13.73 15.75
C ALA A 211 23.14 -14.28 14.39
N ASP A 212 24.12 -14.47 13.51
CA ASP A 212 23.97 -15.01 12.15
C ASP A 212 23.41 -16.46 12.18
N ASP A 213 23.58 -17.17 13.29
CA ASP A 213 23.21 -18.59 13.41
C ASP A 213 21.70 -18.84 13.44
N THR A 214 20.89 -18.05 14.16
CA THR A 214 19.45 -18.34 14.27
C THR A 214 18.68 -17.98 13.00
N ASP A 215 19.09 -16.92 12.31
CA ASP A 215 18.46 -16.48 11.06
C ASP A 215 18.86 -17.41 9.93
N ARG A 216 20.12 -17.85 9.94
CA ARG A 216 20.59 -18.94 9.10
C ARG A 216 19.80 -20.23 9.38
N LEU A 217 19.59 -20.61 10.64
CA LEU A 217 18.81 -21.80 11.00
C LEU A 217 17.35 -21.69 10.55
N ILE A 218 16.71 -20.53 10.67
CA ILE A 218 15.35 -20.28 10.18
C ILE A 218 15.30 -20.35 8.65
N ARG A 219 16.25 -19.73 7.96
CA ARG A 219 16.36 -19.81 6.49
C ARG A 219 16.67 -21.22 6.02
N GLU A 220 17.57 -21.94 6.68
CA GLU A 220 17.92 -23.33 6.38
C GLU A 220 16.71 -24.24 6.63
N TYR A 221 15.94 -24.02 7.69
CA TYR A 221 14.69 -24.73 7.93
C TYR A 221 13.65 -24.42 6.87
N ASP A 222 13.39 -23.16 6.55
CA ASP A 222 12.42 -22.77 5.53
C ASP A 222 12.83 -23.31 4.14
N ASN A 223 14.12 -23.28 3.82
CA ASN A 223 14.65 -23.88 2.59
C ASN A 223 14.52 -25.41 2.62
N ARG A 224 14.86 -26.06 3.73
CA ARG A 224 14.74 -27.52 3.88
C ARG A 224 13.29 -27.97 3.85
N MET A 225 12.36 -27.21 4.41
CA MET A 225 10.93 -27.48 4.32
C MET A 225 10.41 -27.34 2.89
N LYS A 226 11.00 -26.43 2.09
CA LYS A 226 10.68 -26.25 0.67
C LYS A 226 11.35 -27.29 -0.24
N GLU A 227 12.57 -27.70 0.05
CA GLU A 227 13.36 -28.64 -0.77
C GLU A 227 13.07 -30.10 -0.47
N LEU A 228 12.50 -30.36 0.70
CA LEU A 228 12.53 -31.64 1.32
C LEU A 228 11.21 -31.75 2.09
N ALA A 229 10.15 -32.08 1.36
CA ALA A 229 8.92 -32.67 1.89
C ALA A 229 9.25 -34.05 2.52
N ILE A 230 10.10 -34.04 3.55
CA ILE A 230 10.70 -35.23 4.15
C ILE A 230 9.61 -36.03 4.85
N GLU A 231 9.65 -37.33 4.60
CA GLU A 231 8.79 -38.43 5.05
C GLU A 231 8.55 -38.55 6.58
N SER A 232 9.10 -37.66 7.41
CA SER A 232 8.94 -37.69 8.87
C SER A 232 8.10 -36.52 9.36
N THR A 233 6.78 -36.68 9.28
CA THR A 233 5.79 -35.66 9.68
C THR A 233 5.83 -35.30 11.17
N TRP A 234 6.42 -36.13 12.02
CA TRP A 234 6.53 -35.85 13.46
C TRP A 234 7.79 -35.04 13.82
N LEU A 235 8.93 -35.31 13.18
CA LEU A 235 10.16 -34.53 13.40
C LEU A 235 9.97 -33.10 12.91
N THR A 236 9.27 -32.94 11.78
CA THR A 236 8.86 -31.65 11.23
C THR A 236 8.00 -30.83 12.21
N LYS A 237 7.11 -31.47 12.96
CA LYS A 237 6.31 -30.79 14.00
C LYS A 237 7.16 -30.35 15.18
N PHE A 238 8.13 -31.16 15.59
CA PHE A 238 9.02 -30.81 16.69
C PHE A 238 9.96 -29.66 16.31
N THR A 239 10.56 -29.70 15.12
CA THR A 239 11.42 -28.61 14.61
C THR A 239 10.62 -27.35 14.34
N ALA A 240 9.39 -27.44 13.82
CA ALA A 240 8.48 -26.31 13.69
C ALA A 240 8.18 -25.66 15.05
N SER A 241 7.82 -26.47 16.05
CA SER A 241 7.51 -26.00 17.40
C SER A 241 8.73 -25.37 18.07
N ALA A 242 9.90 -26.00 17.97
CA ALA A 242 11.16 -25.44 18.48
C ALA A 242 11.51 -24.11 17.78
N MET A 243 11.31 -24.02 16.47
CA MET A 243 11.54 -22.79 15.70
C MET A 243 10.57 -21.68 16.09
N GLU A 244 9.29 -22.01 16.27
CA GLU A 244 8.29 -21.07 16.75
C GLU A 244 8.64 -20.56 18.16
N GLN A 245 9.08 -21.45 19.05
CA GLN A 245 9.54 -21.06 20.38
C GLN A 245 10.78 -20.15 20.33
N MET A 246 11.71 -20.38 19.40
CA MET A 246 12.86 -19.50 19.18
C MET A 246 12.42 -18.12 18.67
N LYS A 247 11.52 -18.07 17.68
CA LYS A 247 10.95 -16.82 17.16
C LYS A 247 10.28 -16.03 18.27
N GLU A 248 9.42 -16.68 19.06
CA GLU A 248 8.69 -16.08 20.19
C GLU A 248 9.63 -15.57 21.29
N THR A 249 10.64 -16.35 21.66
CA THR A 249 11.62 -15.95 22.69
C THR A 249 12.35 -14.67 22.27
N ARG A 250 12.69 -14.55 20.98
CA ARG A 250 13.42 -13.39 20.46
C ARG A 250 12.52 -12.18 20.22
N LYS A 251 11.26 -12.36 19.80
CA LYS A 251 10.24 -11.31 19.80
C LYS A 251 10.12 -10.66 21.18
N ARG A 252 10.11 -11.49 22.25
CA ARG A 252 10.09 -11.00 23.64
C ARG A 252 11.35 -10.23 24.02
N SER A 253 12.52 -10.67 23.57
CA SER A 253 13.79 -9.98 23.84
C SER A 253 13.84 -8.58 23.22
N GLN A 254 13.28 -8.40 22.01
CA GLN A 254 13.35 -7.12 21.30
C GLN A 254 12.38 -6.05 21.81
N ARG A 255 11.42 -6.42 22.68
CA ARG A 255 10.43 -5.50 23.30
C ARG A 255 9.73 -4.58 22.28
N GLY A 256 9.59 -5.04 21.04
CA GLY A 256 8.92 -4.33 19.96
C GLY A 256 7.43 -4.63 19.88
N LEU A 257 6.76 -3.94 18.97
CA LEU A 257 5.39 -4.22 18.55
C LEU A 257 5.41 -5.05 17.27
N PHE A 258 4.60 -6.10 17.20
CA PHE A 258 4.54 -7.00 16.07
C PHE A 258 3.09 -7.18 15.62
N LEU A 259 2.79 -6.86 14.37
CA LEU A 259 1.50 -7.16 13.75
C LEU A 259 1.60 -8.51 13.04
N VAL A 260 0.74 -9.44 13.42
CA VAL A 260 0.59 -10.73 12.77
C VAL A 260 -0.37 -10.57 11.60
N VAL A 261 0.14 -10.72 10.38
CA VAL A 261 -0.64 -10.67 9.14
C VAL A 261 -0.60 -12.02 8.47
N ARG A 262 -1.75 -12.53 8.02
CA ARG A 262 -1.83 -13.75 7.21
C ARG A 262 -2.20 -13.38 5.78
N MET A 263 -1.32 -13.71 4.86
CA MET A 263 -1.55 -13.57 3.42
C MET A 263 -2.43 -14.74 2.95
N ALA A 264 -3.35 -14.49 2.02
CA ALA A 264 -4.15 -15.55 1.41
C ALA A 264 -3.24 -16.56 0.68
N ASP A 265 -3.58 -17.84 0.81
CA ASP A 265 -2.93 -18.92 0.09
C ASP A 265 -3.66 -19.16 -1.24
N ALA A 266 -2.92 -19.30 -2.34
CA ALA A 266 -3.50 -19.68 -3.62
C ALA A 266 -3.70 -21.20 -3.65
N VAL A 267 -4.97 -21.62 -3.62
CA VAL A 267 -5.35 -23.04 -3.65
C VAL A 267 -6.28 -23.26 -4.84
N MET A 268 -5.98 -24.29 -5.63
CA MET A 268 -6.84 -24.72 -6.74
C MET A 268 -7.13 -26.20 -6.57
N GLY A 269 -8.38 -26.53 -6.20
CA GLY A 269 -8.74 -27.89 -5.82
C GLY A 269 -8.14 -28.27 -4.47
N ASP A 270 -7.29 -29.31 -4.44
CA ASP A 270 -6.63 -29.84 -3.24
C ASP A 270 -5.12 -29.47 -3.17
N GLU A 271 -4.64 -28.72 -4.15
CA GLU A 271 -3.22 -28.40 -4.30
C GLU A 271 -2.95 -26.91 -4.02
N LYS A 272 -1.84 -26.64 -3.32
CA LYS A 272 -1.37 -25.29 -3.02
C LYS A 272 -0.39 -24.83 -4.11
N TYR A 273 -0.58 -23.59 -4.58
CA TYR A 273 0.23 -22.99 -5.63
C TYR A 273 0.99 -21.76 -5.10
N ASP A 274 2.24 -21.61 -5.52
CA ASP A 274 2.99 -20.37 -5.30
C ASP A 274 2.74 -19.40 -6.46
N ILE A 275 2.36 -18.16 -6.16
CA ILE A 275 2.18 -17.12 -7.18
C ILE A 275 3.54 -16.54 -7.54
N VAL A 276 3.92 -16.60 -8.81
CA VAL A 276 5.17 -16.03 -9.33
C VAL A 276 4.83 -14.81 -10.18
N HIS A 277 5.50 -13.70 -9.89
CA HIS A 277 5.38 -12.50 -10.71
C HIS A 277 5.90 -12.77 -12.12
N TYR A 278 5.00 -12.66 -13.08
CA TYR A 278 5.34 -12.68 -14.49
C TYR A 278 4.67 -11.50 -15.16
N GLU A 279 5.50 -10.59 -15.64
CA GLU A 279 5.07 -9.53 -16.53
C GLU A 279 5.15 -10.11 -17.94
N LYS A 280 3.99 -10.24 -18.59
CA LYS A 280 3.96 -10.59 -20.01
C LYS A 280 4.80 -9.53 -20.71
N PRO A 281 5.89 -9.91 -21.42
CA PRO A 281 6.60 -8.93 -22.20
C PRO A 281 5.57 -8.31 -23.13
N VAL A 282 5.31 -7.01 -22.97
CA VAL A 282 4.81 -6.22 -24.10
C VAL A 282 5.72 -6.60 -25.26
N PRO A 283 5.17 -6.95 -26.44
CA PRO A 283 5.97 -7.33 -27.60
C PRO A 283 6.77 -6.11 -28.00
N ILE A 284 7.89 -5.96 -27.33
CA ILE A 284 8.93 -5.05 -27.67
C ILE A 284 9.62 -5.77 -28.81
N SER A 285 9.32 -5.34 -30.03
CA SER A 285 9.99 -5.82 -31.22
C SER A 285 11.47 -5.42 -31.10
N TYR A 286 12.30 -6.27 -30.48
CA TYR A 286 13.73 -6.15 -30.63
C TYR A 286 14.36 -7.48 -31.02
N ARG A 287 15.06 -7.39 -32.16
CA ARG A 287 16.16 -8.25 -32.62
C ARG A 287 15.76 -9.54 -33.34
N ARG A 288 15.19 -9.35 -34.53
CA ARG A 288 15.78 -10.01 -35.70
C ARG A 288 17.13 -9.34 -35.99
N PHE A 289 18.22 -9.91 -35.48
CA PHE A 289 19.49 -9.68 -36.17
C PHE A 289 19.40 -10.38 -37.52
N VAL A 290 19.69 -9.61 -38.57
CA VAL A 290 19.66 -9.96 -40.01
C VAL A 290 18.28 -9.89 -40.66
N GLY A 291 18.04 -8.74 -41.28
CA GLY A 291 16.95 -8.48 -42.22
C GLY A 291 16.53 -7.03 -42.11
N GLU A 292 17.08 -6.17 -42.96
CA GLU A 292 16.56 -4.84 -43.24
C GLU A 292 15.07 -4.95 -43.60
N GLY A 293 14.22 -4.73 -42.61
CA GLY A 293 12.79 -4.63 -42.75
C GLY A 293 12.37 -3.49 -41.84
N ASP A 294 11.76 -2.47 -42.43
CA ASP A 294 11.34 -1.26 -41.74
C ASP A 294 10.39 -1.61 -40.57
N ASN A 295 10.77 -1.21 -39.36
CA ASN A 295 10.11 -1.60 -38.11
C ASN A 295 8.73 -0.97 -37.93
N GLU A 296 8.31 -0.08 -38.84
CA GLU A 296 7.04 0.64 -38.77
C GLU A 296 5.91 -0.02 -39.57
N LEU A 297 6.22 -1.08 -40.34
CA LEU A 297 5.22 -1.81 -41.14
C LEU A 297 4.25 -2.61 -40.25
N GLY A 298 3.07 -2.04 -40.01
CA GLY A 298 1.96 -2.69 -39.31
C GLY A 298 1.59 -2.08 -37.97
N MET A 299 2.29 -1.04 -37.54
CA MET A 299 1.88 -0.23 -36.39
C MET A 299 1.06 0.98 -36.86
N GLU A 300 0.10 1.43 -36.03
CA GLU A 300 -0.52 2.73 -36.25
C GLU A 300 0.55 3.81 -36.18
N ASN A 301 0.56 4.71 -37.16
CA ASN A 301 1.51 5.79 -37.24
C ASN A 301 1.32 6.72 -36.02
N PRO A 302 2.31 6.85 -35.11
CA PRO A 302 2.16 7.64 -33.90
C PRO A 302 1.88 9.12 -34.21
N CYS A 303 2.33 9.61 -35.36
CA CYS A 303 2.01 10.96 -35.84
C CYS A 303 0.52 11.08 -36.17
N GLU A 304 -0.10 10.07 -36.78
CA GLU A 304 -1.54 10.06 -37.08
C GLU A 304 -2.39 9.91 -35.83
N THR A 305 -2.00 9.05 -34.87
CA THR A 305 -2.70 8.89 -33.59
C THR A 305 -2.65 10.19 -32.79
N LYS A 306 -1.48 10.83 -32.70
CA LYS A 306 -1.31 12.14 -32.06
C LYS A 306 -2.14 13.22 -32.79
N TYR A 307 -2.07 13.28 -34.11
CA TYR A 307 -2.85 14.22 -34.91
C TYR A 307 -4.35 14.04 -34.69
N THR A 308 -4.83 12.79 -34.65
CA THR A 308 -6.23 12.47 -34.40
C THR A 308 -6.67 12.86 -32.99
N MET A 309 -5.85 12.62 -31.96
CA MET A 309 -6.12 13.06 -30.60
C MET A 309 -6.18 14.59 -30.48
N VAL A 310 -5.22 15.29 -31.10
CA VAL A 310 -5.17 16.76 -31.12
C VAL A 310 -6.40 17.33 -31.85
N MET A 311 -6.73 16.82 -33.03
CA MET A 311 -7.89 17.24 -33.82
C MET A 311 -9.23 16.94 -33.15
N ARG A 312 -9.30 15.97 -32.23
CA ARG A 312 -10.50 15.72 -31.42
C ARG A 312 -10.63 16.74 -30.29
N ASN A 313 -9.52 17.12 -29.66
CA ASN A 313 -9.51 18.06 -28.54
C ASN A 313 -9.75 19.51 -29.01
N ASP A 314 -9.24 19.87 -30.19
CA ASP A 314 -9.30 21.22 -30.77
C ASP A 314 -10.69 21.59 -31.34
N LYS A 315 -11.60 20.61 -31.50
CA LYS A 315 -12.97 20.83 -32.00
C LYS A 315 -13.92 21.56 -31.04
N SER A 316 -13.40 22.05 -29.91
CA SER A 316 -14.17 22.62 -28.81
C SER A 316 -14.26 24.15 -28.81
N ALA A 317 -13.50 24.87 -29.66
CA ALA A 317 -13.51 26.34 -29.71
C ALA A 317 -14.35 26.92 -30.86
N ASP A 318 -15.25 27.85 -30.50
CA ASP A 318 -15.93 28.86 -31.33
C ASP A 318 -16.64 28.41 -32.62
N ARG A 319 -17.75 27.69 -32.44
CA ARG A 319 -18.72 27.39 -33.51
C ARG A 319 -19.62 28.56 -33.93
N GLN A 320 -19.47 29.76 -33.35
CA GLN A 320 -20.44 30.86 -33.51
C GLN A 320 -19.85 32.18 -34.00
N LEU A 321 -18.61 32.19 -34.52
CA LEU A 321 -18.06 33.38 -35.16
C LEU A 321 -18.37 33.37 -36.67
N LYS A 322 -18.98 34.45 -37.17
CA LYS A 322 -19.14 34.65 -38.62
C LYS A 322 -17.75 34.80 -39.25
N PRO A 323 -17.46 34.14 -40.39
CA PRO A 323 -16.13 34.18 -41.00
C PRO A 323 -15.77 35.58 -41.48
N ASN A 324 -14.51 35.98 -41.28
CA ASN A 324 -13.93 37.22 -41.82
C ASN A 324 -13.86 37.12 -43.35
N THR A 325 -14.24 38.18 -44.06
CA THR A 325 -14.31 38.23 -45.53
C THR A 325 -13.00 37.85 -46.22
N LYS A 326 -11.85 38.25 -45.64
CA LYS A 326 -10.52 37.86 -46.16
C LYS A 326 -10.23 36.36 -45.99
N GLY A 327 -10.60 35.78 -44.84
CA GLY A 327 -10.42 34.35 -44.59
C GLY A 327 -11.32 33.48 -45.48
N ARG A 328 -12.55 33.95 -45.76
CA ARG A 328 -13.45 33.28 -46.70
C ARG A 328 -12.88 33.20 -48.11
N GLN A 329 -12.34 34.30 -48.64
CA GLN A 329 -11.73 34.33 -49.98
C GLN A 329 -10.53 33.39 -50.10
N GLN A 330 -9.70 33.31 -49.04
CA GLN A 330 -8.57 32.38 -49.01
C GLN A 330 -9.02 30.91 -48.98
N ILE A 331 -10.09 30.60 -48.27
CA ILE A 331 -10.65 29.24 -48.23
C ILE A 331 -11.29 28.89 -49.59
N GLU A 332 -12.03 29.80 -50.22
CA GLU A 332 -12.60 29.60 -51.56
C GLU A 332 -11.49 29.30 -52.59
N GLN A 333 -10.35 30.00 -52.51
CA GLN A 333 -9.20 29.72 -53.39
C GLN A 333 -8.56 28.34 -53.16
N ILE A 334 -8.57 27.82 -51.93
CA ILE A 334 -8.04 26.49 -51.62
C ILE A 334 -8.99 25.38 -52.09
N LEU A 335 -10.29 25.65 -52.12
CA LEU A 335 -11.33 24.71 -52.56
C LEU A 335 -11.50 24.65 -54.10
N GLU A 336 -11.01 25.66 -54.83
CA GLU A 336 -11.03 25.72 -56.30
C GLU A 336 -9.85 25.01 -56.98
N VAL A 337 -8.98 24.34 -56.20
CA VAL A 337 -7.95 23.39 -56.68
C VAL A 337 -8.50 21.97 -56.58
#